data_AF-A0A2M8W2A1-F1
#
_entry.id   AF-A0A2M8W2A1-F1
#
_cell.length_a   1.000
_cell.length_b   1.000
_cell.length_c   1.000
_cell.angle_alpha   90.00
_cell.angle_beta   90.00
_cell.angle_gamma   90.00
#
_symmetry.space_group_name_H-M   'P 1'
#
loop_
_entity.id
_entity.type
_entity.pdbx_description
1 polymer ?
#
loop_
_entity_poly.entity_id
_entity_poly.type
_entity_poly.pdbx_seq_one_letter_code
_entity_poly.pdbx_strand_id
1 'polypeptide(L)'
;MMMNPHDDMLDDLFAMARGEKPVPGDDLVARVLADADAIQPGVVTAATTSQKGLWPRLLEAVGGWPAISGLAAATVAGIWVGIAPPSSVEDMTASWIGDEVHVSLFSADLMLDEGALPDG
;
A
#
# COMPACT_ATOMS: atom_id res chain seq x y z
N MET A 1 18.42 -11.89 19.60
CA MET A 1 18.66 -10.79 18.64
C MET A 1 20.08 -10.32 18.92
N MET A 2 21.03 -10.65 18.04
CA MET A 2 22.43 -10.29 18.22
C MET A 2 22.60 -8.89 17.61
N MET A 3 22.55 -7.84 18.44
CA MET A 3 22.97 -6.50 17.97
C MET A 3 24.45 -6.60 17.60
N ASN A 4 24.79 -6.13 16.41
CA ASN A 4 26.16 -6.12 15.97
C ASN A 4 26.91 -5.11 16.85
N PRO A 5 28.05 -5.46 17.49
CA PRO A 5 28.78 -4.52 18.35
C PRO A 5 29.22 -3.23 17.64
N HIS A 6 29.25 -3.26 16.30
CA HIS A 6 29.45 -2.06 15.49
C HIS A 6 28.23 -1.13 15.46
N ASP A 7 27.01 -1.67 15.50
CA ASP A 7 25.77 -0.89 15.50
C ASP A 7 25.63 -0.13 16.83
N ASP A 8 25.89 -0.78 17.97
CA ASP A 8 25.84 -0.13 19.29
C ASP A 8 26.85 1.02 19.40
N MET A 9 28.07 0.83 18.88
CA MET A 9 29.10 1.86 18.83
C MET A 9 28.68 3.04 17.93
N LEU A 10 28.05 2.77 16.78
CA LEU A 10 27.55 3.82 15.89
C LEU A 10 26.41 4.61 16.53
N ASP A 11 25.51 3.94 17.22
CA ASP A 11 24.40 4.58 17.94
C ASP A 11 24.92 5.52 19.03
N ASP A 12 25.95 5.14 19.78
CA ASP A 12 26.60 5.99 20.76
C ASP A 12 27.29 7.22 20.12
N LEU A 13 27.99 7.02 18.99
CA LEU A 13 28.60 8.12 18.23
C LEU A 13 27.55 9.10 17.70
N PHE A 14 26.42 8.59 17.18
CA PHE A 14 25.31 9.44 16.72
C PHE A 14 24.60 10.14 17.88
N ALA A 15 24.48 9.52 19.04
CA ALA A 15 23.92 10.14 20.23
C ALA A 15 24.77 11.35 20.68
N MET A 16 26.10 11.21 20.67
CA MET A 16 27.01 12.33 20.95
C MET A 16 26.89 13.44 19.89
N ALA A 17 26.90 13.08 18.60
CA ALA A 17 26.82 14.05 17.51
C ALA A 17 25.50 14.86 17.52
N ARG A 18 24.37 14.29 17.97
CA ARG A 18 23.09 15.04 18.10
C ARG A 18 23.14 16.15 19.15
N GLY A 19 24.00 16.03 20.16
CA GLY A 19 24.21 17.04 21.20
C GLY A 19 25.03 18.24 20.67
N GLU A 20 25.87 17.99 19.67
CA GLU A 20 26.65 19.00 18.98
C GLU A 20 25.79 19.57 17.84
N LYS A 21 25.13 20.71 18.09
CA LYS A 21 24.35 21.43 17.08
C LYS A 21 25.14 22.62 16.56
N PRO A 22 26.12 22.43 15.65
CA PRO A 22 26.80 23.54 15.02
C PRO A 22 25.78 24.37 14.24
N VAL A 23 25.76 25.68 14.49
CA VAL A 23 24.94 26.61 13.71
C VAL A 23 25.59 26.77 12.33
N PRO A 24 24.89 26.46 11.23
CA PRO A 24 25.43 26.68 9.90
C PRO A 24 25.70 28.17 9.68
N GLY A 25 26.78 28.50 8.97
CA GLY A 25 27.11 29.89 8.66
C GLY A 25 26.07 30.54 7.75
N ASP A 26 25.84 31.85 7.92
CA ASP A 26 24.81 32.61 7.20
C ASP A 26 24.94 32.51 5.66
N ASP A 27 26.16 32.47 5.13
CA ASP A 27 26.42 32.30 3.68
C ASP A 27 25.92 30.94 3.16
N LEU A 28 26.13 29.87 3.93
CA LEU A 28 25.63 28.54 3.57
C LEU A 28 24.10 28.53 3.57
N VAL A 29 23.48 29.11 4.61
CA VAL A 29 22.02 29.21 4.71
C VAL A 29 21.44 30.00 3.53
N ALA A 30 22.04 31.14 3.19
CA ALA A 30 21.60 31.96 2.06
C ALA A 30 21.65 31.19 0.73
N ARG A 31 22.72 30.41 0.49
CA ARG A 31 22.84 29.59 -0.72
C ARG A 31 21.84 28.44 -0.76
N VAL A 32 21.64 27.75 0.36
CA VAL A 32 20.65 26.67 0.46
C VAL A 32 19.25 27.20 0.19
N LEU A 33 18.91 28.38 0.72
CA LEU A 33 17.62 29.02 0.46
C LEU A 33 17.47 29.43 -1.01
N ALA A 34 18.51 29.99 -1.63
CA ALA A 34 18.49 30.36 -3.04
C ALA A 34 18.34 29.13 -3.97
N ASP A 35 18.99 28.02 -3.64
CA ASP A 35 18.86 26.75 -4.39
C ASP A 35 17.47 26.13 -4.18
N ALA A 36 16.95 26.16 -2.95
CA ALA A 36 15.59 25.74 -2.66
C ALA A 36 14.55 26.56 -3.43
N ASP A 37 14.72 27.87 -3.53
CA ASP A 37 13.85 28.74 -4.34
C ASP A 37 13.94 28.43 -5.84
N ALA A 38 15.10 28.03 -6.34
CA ALA A 38 15.30 27.68 -7.74
C ALA A 38 14.62 26.35 -8.12
N ILE A 39 14.55 25.39 -7.18
CA ILE A 39 14.03 24.03 -7.41
C ILE A 39 12.59 23.88 -6.95
N GLN A 40 12.09 24.73 -6.04
CA GLN A 40 10.69 24.72 -5.66
C GLN A 40 9.84 25.06 -6.90
N PRO A 41 9.07 24.09 -7.45
CA PRO A 41 8.10 24.40 -8.48
C PRO A 41 7.11 25.33 -7.82
N GLY A 42 7.16 26.61 -8.22
CA GLY A 42 6.78 27.76 -7.40
C GLY A 42 5.75 27.41 -6.35
N VAL A 43 6.10 27.57 -5.06
CA VAL A 43 5.11 27.62 -3.99
C VAL A 43 3.98 28.47 -4.55
N VAL A 44 2.84 27.82 -4.79
CA VAL A 44 1.69 28.46 -5.40
C VAL A 44 1.08 29.36 -4.32
N THR A 45 1.81 30.39 -3.90
CA THR A 45 1.27 31.67 -3.44
C THR A 45 0.71 32.40 -4.66
N ALA A 46 -0.20 31.72 -5.36
CA ALA A 46 -1.08 32.25 -6.38
C ALA A 46 -2.06 31.14 -6.74
N ALA A 47 -2.87 30.70 -5.78
CA ALA A 47 -4.18 30.22 -6.20
C ALA A 47 -4.94 31.45 -6.71
N THR A 48 -4.67 31.84 -7.96
CA THR A 48 -5.73 32.36 -8.79
C THR A 48 -6.86 31.37 -8.62
N THR A 49 -8.03 31.85 -8.22
CA THR A 49 -9.21 31.01 -8.09
C THR A 49 -9.65 30.62 -9.50
N SER A 50 -8.87 29.78 -10.19
CA SER A 50 -9.40 29.01 -11.29
C SER A 50 -10.56 28.24 -10.69
N GLN A 51 -11.75 28.39 -11.26
CA GLN A 51 -12.96 27.72 -10.77
C GLN A 51 -12.73 26.20 -10.91
N LYS A 52 -12.07 25.63 -9.90
CA LYS A 52 -11.82 24.20 -9.77
C LYS A 52 -13.19 23.53 -9.86
N GLY A 53 -13.37 22.70 -10.89
CA GLY A 53 -14.57 21.88 -11.05
C GLY A 53 -14.86 21.06 -9.79
N LEU A 54 -16.05 20.45 -9.73
CA LEU A 54 -16.48 19.71 -8.54
C LEU A 54 -15.49 18.57 -8.15
N TRP A 55 -14.80 17.99 -9.12
CA TRP A 55 -13.84 16.90 -8.90
C TRP A 55 -12.62 17.31 -8.06
N PRO A 56 -11.79 18.31 -8.46
CA PRO A 56 -10.66 18.75 -7.63
C PRO A 56 -11.06 19.20 -6.22
N ARG A 57 -12.28 19.73 -6.03
CA ARG A 57 -12.84 20.06 -4.70
C ARG A 57 -13.14 18.83 -3.86
N LEU A 58 -13.70 17.78 -4.46
CA LEU A 58 -13.92 16.49 -3.80
C LEU A 58 -12.59 15.84 -3.40
N LEU A 59 -11.58 15.90 -4.27
CA LEU A 59 -10.23 15.42 -3.94
C LEU A 59 -9.61 16.23 -2.80
N GLU A 60 -9.70 17.56 -2.81
CA GLU A 60 -9.25 18.40 -1.69
C GLU A 60 -9.99 18.09 -0.39
N ALA A 61 -11.30 17.86 -0.43
CA ALA A 61 -12.12 17.55 0.74
C ALA A 61 -11.78 16.18 1.38
N VAL A 62 -11.35 15.21 0.57
CA VAL A 62 -10.97 13.86 1.04
C VAL A 62 -9.50 13.82 1.53
N GLY A 63 -8.71 14.86 1.30
CA GLY A 63 -7.31 14.96 1.76
C GLY A 63 -6.26 15.02 0.64
N GLY A 64 -6.70 15.23 -0.60
CA GLY A 64 -5.85 15.39 -1.79
C GLY A 64 -5.28 14.08 -2.32
N TRP A 65 -4.16 14.19 -3.03
CA TRP A 65 -3.43 13.07 -3.61
C TRP A 65 -3.04 11.97 -2.59
N PRO A 66 -2.65 12.29 -1.33
CA PRO A 66 -2.39 11.26 -0.32
C PRO A 66 -3.58 10.32 -0.08
N ALA A 67 -4.80 10.86 -0.03
CA ALA A 67 -6.00 10.05 0.20
C ALA A 67 -6.31 9.11 -0.98
N ILE A 68 -6.11 9.56 -2.22
CA ILE A 68 -6.24 8.71 -3.42
C ILE A 68 -5.22 7.58 -3.39
N SER A 69 -3.98 7.89 -3.01
CA SER A 69 -2.92 6.88 -2.92
C SER A 69 -3.23 5.81 -1.86
N GLY A 70 -3.80 6.22 -0.71
CA GLY A 70 -4.26 5.29 0.31
C GLY A 70 -5.43 4.42 -0.16
N LEU A 71 -6.39 5.00 -0.89
CA LEU A 71 -7.50 4.26 -1.47
C LEU A 71 -7.03 3.24 -2.52
N ALA A 72 -6.08 3.62 -3.38
CA ALA A 72 -5.46 2.71 -4.34
C ALA A 72 -4.66 1.59 -3.65
N ALA A 73 -3.92 1.90 -2.58
CA ALA A 73 -3.23 0.89 -1.80
C ALA A 73 -4.23 -0.07 -1.11
N ALA A 74 -5.33 0.44 -0.58
CA ALA A 74 -6.38 -0.35 0.05
C ALA A 74 -7.09 -1.28 -0.95
N THR A 75 -7.34 -0.84 -2.20
CA THR A 75 -7.92 -1.71 -3.23
C THR A 75 -6.96 -2.82 -3.63
N VAL A 76 -5.66 -2.52 -3.80
CA VAL A 76 -4.64 -3.53 -4.06
C VAL A 76 -4.54 -4.52 -2.90
N ALA A 77 -4.55 -4.04 -1.66
CA ALA A 77 -4.55 -4.89 -0.48
C ALA A 77 -5.81 -5.77 -0.41
N GLY A 78 -6.98 -5.24 -0.73
CA GLY A 78 -8.22 -6.01 -0.80
C GLY A 78 -8.18 -7.11 -1.88
N ILE A 79 -7.65 -6.80 -3.06
CA ILE A 79 -7.44 -7.79 -4.13
C ILE A 79 -6.48 -8.88 -3.67
N TRP A 80 -5.37 -8.53 -3.01
CA TRP A 80 -4.42 -9.48 -2.47
C TRP A 80 -5.06 -10.44 -1.46
N VAL A 81 -5.80 -9.90 -0.49
CA VAL A 81 -6.50 -10.69 0.54
C VAL A 81 -7.59 -11.59 -0.08
N GLY A 82 -8.27 -11.13 -1.13
CA GLY A 82 -9.30 -11.93 -1.81
C GLY A 82 -8.74 -13.12 -2.61
N ILE A 83 -7.54 -13.00 -3.18
CA ILE A 83 -6.90 -14.08 -3.95
C ILE A 83 -6.34 -15.17 -3.02
N ALA A 84 -5.80 -14.78 -1.87
CA ALA A 84 -5.23 -15.70 -0.89
C ALA A 84 -5.82 -15.39 0.49
N PRO A 85 -7.09 -15.80 0.74
CA PRO A 85 -7.70 -15.60 2.04
C PRO A 85 -6.87 -16.31 3.11
N PRO A 86 -6.47 -15.62 4.19
CA PRO A 86 -5.82 -16.26 5.31
C PRO A 86 -6.79 -17.20 6.03
N SER A 87 -6.31 -18.29 6.63
CA SER A 87 -7.14 -19.35 7.23
C SER A 87 -8.19 -18.85 8.23
N SER A 88 -7.90 -17.76 8.96
CA SER A 88 -8.87 -17.14 9.87
C SER A 88 -10.10 -16.53 9.18
N VAL A 89 -9.95 -16.09 7.93
CA VAL A 89 -11.06 -15.58 7.11
C VAL A 89 -11.89 -16.75 6.58
N GLU A 90 -11.24 -17.84 6.14
CA GLU A 90 -11.90 -19.07 5.69
C GLU A 90 -12.82 -19.64 6.78
N ASP A 91 -12.32 -19.76 8.02
CA ASP A 91 -13.09 -20.25 9.18
C ASP A 91 -14.33 -19.38 9.48
N MET A 92 -14.19 -18.05 9.38
CA MET A 92 -15.31 -17.12 9.56
C MET A 92 -16.33 -17.27 8.43
N THR A 93 -15.90 -17.36 7.17
CA THR A 93 -16.82 -17.58 6.05
C THR A 93 -17.55 -18.92 6.16
N ALA A 94 -16.87 -20.01 6.51
CA ALA A 94 -17.49 -21.32 6.71
C ALA A 94 -18.55 -21.29 7.82
N SER A 95 -18.32 -20.52 8.89
CA SER A 95 -19.29 -20.36 9.98
C SER A 95 -20.53 -19.55 9.62
N TRP A 96 -20.44 -18.59 8.68
CA TRP A 96 -21.55 -17.68 8.35
C TRP A 96 -22.28 -18.05 7.06
N ILE A 97 -21.57 -18.60 6.08
CA ILE A 97 -22.09 -18.91 4.73
C ILE A 97 -22.30 -20.42 4.54
N GLY A 98 -21.56 -21.25 5.28
CA GLY A 98 -21.54 -22.70 5.15
C GLY A 98 -20.26 -23.21 4.48
N ASP A 99 -19.98 -24.50 4.67
CA ASP A 99 -18.81 -25.17 4.12
C ASP A 99 -18.89 -25.31 2.59
N GLU A 100 -17.74 -25.30 1.91
CA GLU A 100 -17.71 -25.45 0.45
C GLU A 100 -18.03 -26.90 0.07
N VAL A 101 -19.23 -27.13 -0.47
CA VAL A 101 -19.61 -28.46 -0.98
C VAL A 101 -19.12 -28.60 -2.41
N HIS A 102 -17.98 -29.25 -2.59
CA HIS A 102 -17.51 -29.65 -3.90
C HIS A 102 -18.39 -30.77 -4.47
N VAL A 103 -19.14 -30.47 -5.53
CA VAL A 103 -19.83 -31.48 -6.34
C VAL A 103 -18.95 -31.82 -7.53
N SER A 104 -18.38 -33.02 -7.53
CA SER A 104 -17.57 -33.49 -8.65
C SER A 104 -18.47 -33.94 -9.81
N LEU A 105 -18.62 -33.06 -10.80
CA LEU A 105 -19.47 -33.26 -11.98
C LEU A 105 -18.89 -34.27 -12.99
N PHE A 106 -17.61 -34.63 -12.83
CA PHE A 106 -16.90 -35.63 -13.62
C PHE A 106 -16.57 -36.84 -12.74
N SER A 107 -17.60 -37.43 -12.15
CA SER A 107 -17.43 -38.73 -11.49
C SER A 107 -17.19 -39.79 -12.56
N ALA A 108 -16.21 -40.66 -12.35
CA ALA A 108 -15.87 -41.75 -13.28
C ALA A 108 -17.07 -42.65 -13.64
N ASP A 109 -18.12 -42.64 -12.83
CA ASP A 109 -19.43 -43.25 -13.10
C ASP A 109 -20.12 -42.72 -14.37
N LEU A 110 -19.96 -41.44 -14.72
CA LEU A 110 -20.67 -40.82 -15.86
C LEU A 110 -19.89 -40.94 -17.18
N MET A 111 -18.62 -41.34 -17.14
CA MET A 111 -17.76 -41.50 -18.32
C MET A 111 -17.77 -42.93 -18.89
N LEU A 112 -18.48 -43.87 -18.27
CA LEU A 112 -18.52 -45.28 -18.67
C LEU A 112 -19.94 -45.87 -18.80
N ASP A 113 -20.93 -45.07 -19.23
CA ASP A 113 -22.18 -45.63 -19.81
C ASP A 113 -22.12 -45.74 -21.35
N GLU A 114 -20.99 -45.40 -21.97
CA GLU A 114 -20.70 -45.66 -23.39
C GLU A 114 -20.31 -47.14 -23.64
N GLY A 115 -21.11 -48.09 -23.11
CA GLY A 115 -20.75 -49.51 -23.11
C GLY A 115 -21.89 -50.52 -23.21
N ALA A 116 -23.15 -50.11 -23.28
CA ALA A 116 -24.27 -51.01 -23.54
C ALA A 116 -24.68 -50.99 -25.02
N LEU A 117 -23.75 -51.41 -25.89
CA LEU A 117 -24.15 -51.91 -27.22
C LEU A 117 -24.82 -53.28 -27.00
N PRO A 118 -26.09 -53.47 -27.38
CA PRO A 118 -26.72 -54.78 -27.32
C PRO A 118 -26.09 -55.68 -28.38
N ASP A 119 -25.29 -56.65 -27.94
CA ASP A 119 -24.89 -57.79 -28.75
C ASP A 119 -26.07 -58.79 -28.86
N GLY A 120 -26.64 -58.92 -30.06
CA GLY A 120 -27.56 -60.02 -30.45
C GLY A 120 -28.98 -59.61 -30.78
#